data_AF-A0A4Y2KR85-F1
#
_entry.id   AF-A0A4Y2KR85-F1
#
_cell.length_a   1.000
_cell.length_b   1.000
_cell.length_c   1.000
_cell.angle_alpha   90.00
_cell.angle_beta   90.00
_cell.angle_gamma   90.00
#
_symmetry.space_group_name_H-M   'P 1'
#
loop_
_entity.id
_entity.type
_entity.pdbx_description
1 polymer ?
#
loop_
_entity_poly.entity_id
_entity_poly.type
_entity_poly.pdbx_seq_one_letter_code
_entity_poly.pdbx_strand_id
1 'polypeptide(L)'
;KIEEVEDKVQGKIEEVKEKVQVKIGDLEKRLSELEDRPINFPANPDLTYSRPTVKSLTFDGQTSWTVFKTQFDVVSSANGWNNRVKASQLVASLRGSAAEVLQ
;
A
#
# COMPACT_ATOMS: atom_id res chain seq x y z
N LYS A 1 13.38 25.43 26.66
CA LYS A 1 12.09 24.75 26.91
C LYS A 1 11.37 24.33 25.62
N ILE A 2 11.56 25.04 24.50
CA ILE A 2 11.08 24.63 23.17
C ILE A 2 12.00 23.57 22.54
N GLU A 3 13.31 23.75 22.68
CA GLU A 3 14.36 22.84 22.20
C GLU A 3 14.17 21.38 22.69
N GLU A 4 13.86 21.18 23.96
CA GLU A 4 13.56 19.85 24.53
C GLU A 4 12.30 19.19 23.93
N VAL A 5 11.33 20.00 23.50
CA VAL A 5 10.10 19.51 22.85
C VAL A 5 10.40 19.13 21.40
N GLU A 6 11.24 19.90 20.70
CA GLU A 6 11.68 19.62 19.34
C GLU A 6 12.50 18.32 19.27
N ASP A 7 13.48 18.14 20.17
CA ASP A 7 14.27 16.90 20.26
C ASP A 7 13.38 15.68 20.51
N LYS A 8 12.39 15.80 21.39
CA LYS A 8 11.44 14.73 21.70
C LYS A 8 10.49 14.42 20.54
N VAL A 9 10.09 15.42 19.76
CA VAL A 9 9.28 15.23 18.56
C VAL A 9 10.11 14.57 17.46
N GLN A 10 11.34 15.02 17.25
CA GLN A 10 12.24 14.44 16.25
C GLN A 10 12.58 12.98 16.57
N GLY A 11 12.85 12.65 17.84
CA GLY A 11 13.07 11.27 18.28
C GLY A 11 11.86 10.36 18.02
N LYS A 12 10.63 10.88 18.22
CA LYS A 12 9.39 10.14 17.91
C LYS A 12 9.18 9.95 16.41
N ILE A 13 9.57 10.93 15.59
CA ILE A 13 9.44 10.85 14.13
C ILE A 13 10.38 9.76 13.59
N GLU A 14 11.63 9.71 14.05
CA GLU A 14 12.56 8.66 13.67
C GLU A 14 12.08 7.27 14.14
N GLU A 15 11.58 7.13 15.37
CA GLU A 15 11.01 5.85 15.84
C GLU A 15 9.84 5.38 14.94
N VAL A 16 8.95 6.30 14.55
CA VAL A 16 7.82 5.98 13.67
C VAL A 16 8.32 5.58 12.29
N LYS A 17 9.32 6.28 11.74
CA LYS A 17 9.92 5.97 10.43
C LYS A 17 10.54 4.57 10.42
N GLU A 18 11.31 4.23 11.44
CA GLU A 18 11.91 2.89 11.59
C GLU A 18 10.84 1.80 11.67
N LYS A 19 9.80 2.00 12.50
CA LYS A 19 8.68 1.03 12.62
C LYS A 19 7.92 0.85 11.32
N VAL A 20 7.78 1.89 10.51
CA VAL A 20 7.14 1.80 9.20
C VAL A 20 8.00 1.00 8.23
N GLN A 21 9.32 1.26 8.17
CA GLN A 21 10.23 0.50 7.31
C GLN A 21 10.26 -0.99 7.67
N VAL A 22 10.34 -1.33 8.96
CA VAL A 22 10.32 -2.73 9.42
C VAL A 22 9.02 -3.43 9.03
N LYS A 23 7.87 -2.75 9.17
CA LYS A 23 6.56 -3.30 8.79
C LYS A 23 6.42 -3.49 7.28
N ILE A 24 7.01 -2.61 6.47
CA ILE A 24 7.03 -2.79 5.00
C ILE A 24 7.81 -4.05 4.65
N GLY A 25 9.00 -4.25 5.22
CA GLY A 25 9.80 -5.45 4.98
C GLY A 25 9.11 -6.76 5.38
N ASP A 26 8.37 -6.77 6.51
CA ASP A 26 7.57 -7.94 6.93
C ASP A 26 6.46 -8.26 5.91
N LEU A 27 5.77 -7.22 5.41
CA LEU A 27 4.72 -7.38 4.42
C LEU A 27 5.25 -7.86 3.07
N GLU A 28 6.42 -7.37 2.63
CA GLU A 28 7.09 -7.83 1.42
C GLU A 28 7.47 -9.31 1.52
N LYS A 29 8.03 -9.74 2.66
CA LYS A 29 8.37 -11.16 2.90
C LYS A 29 7.14 -12.07 2.85
N ARG A 30 6.06 -11.67 3.54
CA ARG A 30 4.80 -12.43 3.54
C ARG A 30 4.14 -12.47 2.17
N LEU A 31 4.35 -11.45 1.33
CA LEU A 31 3.88 -11.44 -0.04
C LEU A 31 4.64 -12.47 -0.88
N SER A 32 5.97 -12.55 -0.77
CA SER A 32 6.77 -13.57 -1.47
C SER A 32 6.33 -15.00 -1.13
N GLU A 33 6.07 -15.28 0.16
CA GLU A 33 5.53 -16.58 0.61
C GLU A 33 4.15 -16.90 0.00
N LEU A 34 3.34 -15.87 -0.29
CA LEU A 34 2.04 -16.01 -0.96
C LEU A 34 2.15 -16.17 -2.48
N GLU A 35 3.21 -15.67 -3.13
CA GLU A 35 3.44 -15.80 -4.58
C GLU A 35 4.01 -17.16 -4.96
N ASP A 36 4.84 -17.77 -4.10
CA ASP A 36 5.44 -19.10 -4.34
C ASP A 36 4.43 -20.26 -4.26
N ARG A 37 3.20 -20.01 -3.82
CA ARG A 37 2.13 -21.02 -3.83
C ARG A 37 1.55 -21.14 -5.25
N PRO A 38 1.65 -22.30 -5.93
CA PRO A 38 1.08 -22.45 -7.26
C PRO A 38 -0.43 -22.24 -7.20
N ILE A 39 -0.90 -21.24 -7.94
CA ILE A 39 -2.30 -20.86 -7.96
C ILE A 39 -2.99 -21.64 -9.08
N ASN A 40 -3.61 -22.77 -8.76
CA ASN A 40 -4.48 -23.47 -9.70
C ASN A 40 -5.89 -22.83 -9.67
N PHE A 41 -6.08 -21.76 -10.43
CA PHE A 41 -7.43 -21.25 -10.72
C PHE A 41 -7.93 -21.92 -12.01
N PRO A 42 -9.08 -22.60 -12.02
CA PRO A 42 -9.76 -22.87 -13.28
C PRO A 42 -10.15 -21.53 -13.90
N ALA A 43 -9.62 -21.23 -15.09
CA ALA A 43 -9.99 -20.05 -15.84
C ALA A 43 -11.49 -20.14 -16.16
N ASN A 44 -12.30 -19.30 -15.51
CA ASN A 44 -13.74 -19.27 -15.72
C ASN A 44 -14.03 -18.32 -16.90
N PRO A 45 -14.53 -18.82 -18.05
CA PRO A 45 -14.60 -18.05 -19.30
C PRO A 45 -15.78 -17.06 -19.41
N ASP A 46 -16.63 -16.94 -18.38
CA ASP A 46 -17.90 -16.18 -18.42
C ASP A 46 -17.82 -14.67 -18.08
N LEU A 47 -16.63 -14.08 -17.92
CA LEU A 47 -16.50 -12.65 -17.59
C LEU A 47 -16.30 -11.76 -18.84
N THR A 48 -17.22 -11.83 -19.79
CA THR A 48 -17.31 -10.95 -20.98
C THR A 48 -17.99 -9.61 -20.72
N TYR A 49 -18.15 -9.19 -19.46
CA TYR A 49 -18.45 -7.79 -19.15
C TYR A 49 -17.14 -7.02 -19.08
N SER A 50 -17.00 -5.97 -19.89
CA SER A 50 -15.92 -4.99 -19.75
C SER A 50 -15.96 -4.41 -18.34
N ARG A 51 -15.23 -5.04 -17.41
CA ARG A 51 -15.06 -4.55 -16.04
C ARG A 51 -14.34 -3.21 -16.16
N PRO A 52 -14.92 -2.10 -15.66
CA PRO A 52 -14.23 -0.83 -15.64
C PRO A 52 -12.95 -1.00 -14.81
N THR A 53 -11.79 -1.05 -15.47
CA THR A 53 -10.51 -1.07 -14.79
C THR A 53 -10.27 0.34 -14.28
N VAL A 54 -10.73 0.65 -13.07
CA VAL A 54 -10.41 1.92 -12.43
C VAL A 54 -8.91 1.88 -12.17
N LYS A 55 -8.18 2.86 -12.71
CA LYS A 55 -6.71 2.96 -12.60
C LYS A 55 -6.29 2.89 -11.13
N SER A 56 -5.16 2.23 -10.87
CA SER A 56 -4.54 2.19 -9.55
C SER A 56 -4.28 3.60 -9.04
N LEU A 57 -4.61 3.85 -7.76
CA LEU A 57 -4.30 5.10 -7.09
C LEU A 57 -2.80 5.21 -6.80
N THR A 58 -2.27 6.42 -6.77
CA THR A 58 -0.92 6.70 -6.26
C THR A 58 -1.07 7.53 -5.00
N PHE A 59 -0.34 7.19 -3.93
CA PHE A 59 -0.26 8.01 -2.73
C PHE A 59 0.91 8.98 -2.90
N ASP A 60 0.58 10.25 -3.17
CA ASP A 60 1.52 11.35 -3.42
C ASP A 60 1.73 12.26 -2.19
N GLY A 61 1.13 11.89 -1.05
CA GLY A 61 1.15 12.68 0.18
C GLY A 61 0.32 13.98 0.13
N GLN A 62 -0.33 14.32 -0.99
CA GLN A 62 -1.17 15.51 -1.11
C GLN A 62 -2.52 15.30 -0.39
N THR A 63 -3.04 14.08 -0.42
CA THR A 63 -4.24 13.69 0.33
C THR A 63 -3.86 12.99 1.63
N SER A 64 -4.67 13.16 2.68
CA SER A 64 -4.40 12.49 3.95
C SER A 64 -4.51 10.97 3.83
N TRP A 65 -3.73 10.24 4.63
CA TRP A 65 -3.73 8.77 4.65
C TRP A 65 -5.14 8.16 4.84
N THR A 66 -5.99 8.80 5.64
CA THR A 66 -7.36 8.36 5.87
C THR A 66 -8.22 8.48 4.61
N VAL A 67 -8.10 9.60 3.90
CA VAL A 67 -8.80 9.83 2.62
C VAL A 67 -8.32 8.83 1.58
N PHE A 68 -7.01 8.60 1.49
CA PHE A 68 -6.43 7.61 0.60
C PHE A 68 -6.97 6.20 0.88
N LYS A 69 -7.03 5.74 2.14
CA LYS A 69 -7.60 4.43 2.48
C LYS A 69 -9.06 4.29 2.06
N THR A 70 -9.89 5.32 2.28
CA THR A 70 -11.29 5.29 1.85
C THR A 70 -11.41 5.17 0.33
N GLN A 71 -10.61 5.93 -0.42
CA GLN A 71 -10.59 5.86 -1.88
C GLN A 71 -10.08 4.50 -2.37
N PHE A 72 -9.02 3.97 -1.73
CA PHE A 72 -8.47 2.65 -2.02
C PHE A 72 -9.50 1.53 -1.78
N ASP A 73 -10.26 1.59 -0.69
CA ASP A 73 -11.31 0.61 -0.39
C ASP A 73 -12.46 0.66 -1.41
N VAL A 74 -12.89 1.86 -1.81
CA VAL A 74 -13.89 2.06 -2.88
C VAL A 74 -13.40 1.47 -4.20
N VAL A 75 -12.18 1.82 -4.62
CA VAL A 75 -11.59 1.35 -5.89
C VAL A 75 -11.36 -0.16 -5.88
N SER A 76 -10.86 -0.71 -4.77
CA SER A 76 -10.64 -2.14 -4.66
C SER A 76 -11.94 -2.95 -4.69
N SER A 77 -13.02 -2.40 -4.14
CA SER A 77 -14.34 -3.04 -4.14
C SER A 77 -14.98 -2.96 -5.52
N ALA A 78 -14.92 -1.81 -6.19
CA ALA A 78 -15.43 -1.63 -7.55
C ALA A 78 -14.71 -2.54 -8.57
N ASN A 79 -13.41 -2.76 -8.38
CA ASN A 79 -12.63 -3.65 -9.24
C ASN A 79 -12.72 -5.15 -8.86
N GLY A 80 -13.39 -5.49 -7.75
CA GLY A 80 -13.46 -6.87 -7.25
C GLY A 80 -12.09 -7.46 -6.87
N TRP A 81 -11.18 -6.62 -6.37
CA TRP A 81 -9.85 -7.08 -5.96
C TRP A 81 -9.93 -8.01 -4.74
N ASN A 82 -9.28 -9.17 -4.84
CA ASN A 82 -9.06 -10.04 -3.69
C ASN A 82 -7.92 -9.52 -2.80
N ASN A 83 -7.76 -10.10 -1.61
CA ASN A 83 -6.78 -9.63 -0.61
C ASN A 83 -5.34 -9.58 -1.12
N ARG A 84 -4.93 -10.51 -2.00
CA ARG A 84 -3.58 -10.49 -2.59
C ARG A 84 -3.41 -9.30 -3.53
N VAL A 85 -4.38 -9.08 -4.43
CA VAL A 85 -4.37 -7.93 -5.35
C VAL A 85 -4.44 -6.60 -4.57
N LYS A 86 -5.24 -6.53 -3.51
CA LYS A 86 -5.28 -5.37 -2.61
C LYS A 86 -3.92 -5.10 -1.97
N ALA A 87 -3.24 -6.13 -1.45
CA ALA A 87 -1.92 -5.97 -0.84
C ALA A 87 -0.88 -5.47 -1.86
N SER A 88 -0.78 -6.12 -3.03
CA SER A 88 0.17 -5.73 -4.08
C SER A 88 -0.10 -4.32 -4.61
N GLN A 89 -1.36 -3.95 -4.82
CA GLN A 89 -1.72 -2.60 -5.28
C GLN A 89 -1.46 -1.54 -4.22
N LEU A 90 -1.70 -1.82 -2.93
CA LEU A 90 -1.39 -0.88 -1.85
C LEU A 90 0.11 -0.55 -1.81
N VAL A 91 0.97 -1.56 -1.93
CA VAL A 91 2.43 -1.38 -2.00
C VAL A 91 2.81 -0.57 -3.23
N ALA A 92 2.24 -0.87 -4.41
CA ALA A 92 2.50 -0.13 -5.63
C ALA A 92 2.06 1.35 -5.53
N SER A 93 0.90 1.62 -4.93
CA SER A 93 0.39 2.97 -4.69
C SER A 93 1.29 3.79 -3.79
N LEU A 94 1.94 3.16 -2.79
CA LEU A 94 2.86 3.82 -1.85
C LEU A 94 4.24 4.13 -2.46
N ARG A 95 4.59 3.46 -3.56
CA ARG A 95 5.88 3.63 -4.24
C ARG A 95 6.01 5.00 -4.95
N GLY A 96 4.93 5.78 -5.04
CA GLY A 96 4.83 7.04 -5.78
C GLY A 96 5.46 8.31 -5.17
N SER A 97 5.91 8.30 -3.91
CA SER A 97 6.75 9.39 -3.35
C SER A 97 7.79 8.88 -2.33
N ALA A 98 7.72 7.62 -1.92
CA ALA A 98 8.70 7.02 -1.01
C ALA A 98 10.05 6.70 -1.68
N ALA A 99 10.11 6.67 -3.01
CA ALA A 99 11.36 6.46 -3.76
C ALA A 99 12.25 7.71 -3.82
N GLU A 100 11.68 8.92 -3.69
CA GLU A 100 12.43 10.18 -3.81
C GLU A 100 13.10 10.62 -2.49
N VAL A 101 12.68 10.09 -1.33
CA VAL A 101 13.27 10.42 -0.01
C VAL A 101 14.61 9.70 0.24
N LEU A 102 15.03 8.83 -0.68
CA LEU A 102 16.30 8.09 -0.61
C LEU A 102 17.37 8.61 -1.60
N GLN A 103 17.20 9.79 -2.17
CA GLN A 103 18.27 10.51 -2.89
C GLN A 103 18.96 11.55 -2.03
#